data_AF-A0A9C9X1H5-F1
#
_entry.id   AF-A0A9C9X1H5-F1
#
_cell.length_a   1.000
_cell.length_b   1.000
_cell.length_c   1.000
_cell.angle_alpha   90.00
_cell.angle_beta   90.00
_cell.angle_gamma   90.00
#
_symmetry.space_group_name_H-M   'P 1'
#
loop_
_entity.id
_entity.type
_entity.pdbx_description
1 polymer ?
#
loop_
_entity_poly.entity_id
_entity_poly.type
_entity_poly.pdbx_seq_one_letter_code
_entity_poly.pdbx_strand_id
1 'polypeptide(L)'
;MSKLKKLVSFVLVGAFSLSLLIAAGCSRHPNTEQISKMEEARSACLASEQKLNEKVKANEELQRQLDQKKANLDELKKEKETMQQRLSNWPTQE
;
A
#
# COMPACT_ATOMS: atom_id res chain seq x y z
N MET A 1 -1.28 33.29 56.35
CA MET A 1 -0.54 32.05 56.00
C MET A 1 -1.44 30.80 55.90
N SER A 2 -2.31 30.49 56.87
CA SER A 2 -3.11 29.24 56.82
C SER A 2 -4.19 29.19 55.73
N LYS A 3 -4.78 30.33 55.33
CA LYS A 3 -5.79 30.36 54.25
C LYS A 3 -5.19 30.08 52.87
N LEU A 4 -3.96 30.54 52.63
CA LEU A 4 -3.21 30.30 51.39
C LEU A 4 -2.76 28.84 51.29
N LYS A 5 -2.29 28.25 52.40
CA LYS A 5 -1.93 26.83 52.48
C LYS A 5 -3.14 25.91 52.24
N LYS A 6 -4.32 26.28 52.74
CA LYS A 6 -5.58 25.56 52.51
C LYS A 6 -6.02 25.63 51.04
N LEU A 7 -5.90 26.79 50.40
CA LEU A 7 -6.20 26.97 48.98
C LEU A 7 -5.25 26.14 48.09
N VAL A 8 -3.94 26.21 48.35
CA VAL A 8 -2.94 25.42 47.61
C VAL A 8 -3.18 23.93 47.78
N SER A 9 -3.47 23.47 49.00
CA SER A 9 -3.80 22.06 49.27
C SER A 9 -5.07 21.61 48.54
N PHE A 10 -6.10 22.46 48.45
CA PHE A 10 -7.36 22.12 47.79
C PHE A 10 -7.17 22.01 46.27
N VAL A 11 -6.38 22.91 45.68
CA VAL A 11 -6.02 22.87 44.26
C VAL A 11 -5.16 21.63 43.94
N LEU A 12 -4.21 21.28 44.81
CA LEU A 12 -3.36 20.11 44.61
C LEU A 12 -4.15 18.79 44.63
N VAL A 13 -5.08 18.66 45.58
CA VAL A 13 -5.97 17.48 45.66
C VAL A 13 -6.89 17.42 44.45
N GLY A 14 -7.50 18.56 44.05
CA GLY A 14 -8.35 18.61 42.86
C GLY A 14 -7.62 18.23 41.57
N ALA A 15 -6.39 18.70 41.39
CA ALA A 15 -5.55 18.34 40.25
C ALA A 15 -5.19 16.84 40.25
N PHE A 16 -4.85 16.28 41.41
CA PHE A 16 -4.49 14.87 41.54
C PHE A 16 -5.68 13.94 41.26
N SER A 17 -6.87 14.30 41.76
CA SER A 17 -8.11 13.56 41.49
C SER A 17 -8.49 13.56 40.00
N LEU A 18 -8.29 14.68 39.31
CA LEU A 18 -8.56 14.77 37.87
C LEU A 18 -7.59 13.90 37.04
N SER A 19 -6.31 13.84 37.44
CA SER A 19 -5.33 12.95 36.80
C SER A 19 -5.66 11.46 36.97
N LEU A 20 -6.20 11.05 38.12
CA LEU A 20 -6.62 9.67 38.37
C LEU A 20 -7.83 9.24 37.51
N LEU A 21 -8.77 10.16 37.25
CA LEU A 21 -9.92 9.88 36.38
C LEU A 21 -9.54 9.70 34.91
N ILE A 22 -8.54 10.45 34.44
CA ILE A 22 -8.00 10.29 33.08
C ILE A 22 -7.19 9.00 32.97
N ALA A 23 -6.44 8.62 34.00
CA ALA A 23 -5.69 7.37 34.06
C ALA A 23 -6.59 6.12 34.10
N ALA A 24 -7.75 6.20 34.76
CA ALA A 24 -8.76 5.13 34.74
C ALA A 24 -9.45 4.96 33.37
N GLY A 25 -9.29 5.92 32.45
CA GLY A 25 -9.73 5.79 31.06
C GLY A 25 -8.94 4.75 30.25
N CYS A 26 -7.74 4.37 30.71
CA CYS A 26 -6.88 3.38 30.05
C CYS A 26 -7.23 1.91 30.39
N SER A 27 -8.14 1.65 31.34
CA SER A 27 -8.58 0.29 31.67
C SER A 27 -9.92 -0.10 31.03
N ARG A 28 -10.49 0.76 30.18
CA ARG A 28 -11.78 0.50 29.53
C ARG A 28 -11.56 -0.43 28.33
N HIS A 29 -11.95 -1.69 28.50
CA HIS A 29 -11.98 -2.67 27.40
C HIS A 29 -12.79 -2.10 26.22
N PRO A 30 -12.33 -2.28 24.97
CA PRO A 30 -13.08 -1.84 23.81
C PRO A 30 -14.45 -2.55 23.78
N ASN A 31 -15.50 -1.76 23.59
CA ASN A 31 -16.85 -2.29 23.46
C ASN A 31 -16.96 -3.16 22.19
N THR A 32 -17.87 -4.12 22.16
CA THR A 32 -18.07 -5.05 21.03
C THR A 32 -18.24 -4.32 19.69
N GLU A 33 -18.94 -3.19 19.67
CA GLU A 33 -19.06 -2.34 18.48
C GLU A 33 -17.73 -1.77 17.98
N GLN A 34 -16.80 -1.44 18.89
CA GLN A 34 -15.49 -0.92 18.51
C GLN A 34 -14.62 -2.02 17.92
N ILE A 35 -14.71 -3.23 18.48
CA ILE A 35 -14.01 -4.42 17.94
C ILE A 35 -14.53 -4.73 16.54
N SER A 36 -15.86 -4.76 16.35
CA SER A 36 -16.48 -4.99 15.04
C SER A 36 -16.06 -3.95 14.00
N LYS A 37 -16.06 -2.66 14.34
CA LYS A 37 -15.58 -1.59 13.43
C LYS A 37 -14.10 -1.74 13.09
N MET A 38 -13.27 -2.17 14.03
CA MET A 38 -11.86 -2.45 13.77
C MET A 38 -11.68 -3.65 12.85
N GLU A 39 -12.47 -4.71 13.00
CA GLU A 39 -12.45 -5.88 12.11
C GLU A 39 -12.93 -5.54 10.69
N GLU A 40 -13.99 -4.76 10.57
CA GLU A 40 -14.47 -4.22 9.28
C GLU A 40 -13.38 -3.39 8.59
N ALA A 41 -12.75 -2.45 9.31
CA ALA A 41 -11.66 -1.66 8.77
C ALA A 41 -10.46 -2.55 8.36
N ARG A 42 -10.13 -3.55 9.17
CA ARG A 42 -9.06 -4.52 8.87
C ARG A 42 -9.36 -5.31 7.60
N SER A 43 -10.57 -5.85 7.48
CA SER A 43 -10.99 -6.62 6.30
C SER A 43 -11.00 -5.76 5.02
N ALA A 44 -11.44 -4.51 5.11
CA ALA A 44 -11.40 -3.57 4.00
C ALA A 44 -9.95 -3.26 3.58
N CYS A 45 -9.05 -3.09 4.54
CA CYS A 45 -7.63 -2.90 4.28
C CYS A 45 -7.03 -4.13 3.57
N LEU A 46 -7.24 -5.33 4.11
CA LEU A 46 -6.75 -6.57 3.52
C LEU A 46 -7.27 -6.79 2.09
N ALA A 47 -8.55 -6.48 1.84
CA ALA A 47 -9.11 -6.56 0.49
C ALA A 47 -8.46 -5.55 -0.47
N SER A 48 -8.11 -4.36 0.02
CA SER A 48 -7.39 -3.35 -0.77
C SER A 48 -5.95 -3.77 -1.08
N GLU A 49 -5.25 -4.38 -0.11
CA GLU A 49 -3.90 -4.91 -0.30
C GLU A 49 -3.88 -6.07 -1.30
N GLN A 50 -4.87 -6.98 -1.22
CA GLN A 50 -5.04 -8.06 -2.19
C GLN A 50 -5.24 -7.51 -3.61
N LYS A 51 -6.17 -6.55 -3.78
CA LYS A 51 -6.40 -5.91 -5.09
C LYS A 51 -5.17 -5.19 -5.61
N LEU A 52 -4.39 -4.56 -4.74
CA LEU A 52 -3.15 -3.90 -5.14
C LEU A 52 -2.14 -4.94 -5.63
N ASN A 53 -1.95 -6.04 -4.89
CA ASN A 53 -1.05 -7.11 -5.27
C ASN A 53 -1.45 -7.78 -6.60
N GLU A 54 -2.75 -8.01 -6.82
CA GLU A 54 -3.27 -8.51 -8.11
C GLU A 54 -2.94 -7.57 -9.26
N LYS A 55 -3.13 -6.25 -9.07
CA LYS A 55 -2.79 -5.25 -10.10
C LYS A 55 -1.31 -5.16 -10.39
N VAL A 56 -0.45 -5.26 -9.36
CA VAL A 56 1.01 -5.27 -9.53
C VAL A 56 1.43 -6.49 -10.36
N LYS A 57 0.96 -7.68 -10.01
CA LYS A 57 1.25 -8.90 -10.78
C LYS A 57 0.76 -8.82 -12.23
N ALA A 58 -0.44 -8.29 -12.45
CA ALA A 58 -0.96 -8.09 -13.80
C ALA A 58 -0.11 -7.10 -14.60
N ASN A 59 0.40 -6.04 -13.96
CA ASN A 59 1.28 -5.07 -14.60
C ASN A 59 2.62 -5.69 -14.98
N GLU A 60 3.24 -6.44 -14.07
CA GLU A 60 4.49 -7.16 -14.33
C GLU A 60 4.36 -8.15 -15.48
N GLU A 61 3.27 -8.92 -15.53
CA GLU A 61 3.00 -9.86 -16.62
C GLU A 61 2.78 -9.13 -17.96
N LEU A 62 2.00 -8.05 -17.97
CA LEU A 62 1.82 -7.24 -19.18
C LEU A 62 3.13 -6.61 -19.66
N GLN A 63 3.97 -6.14 -18.73
CA GLN A 63 5.28 -5.58 -19.06
C GLN A 63 6.19 -6.64 -19.69
N ARG A 64 6.22 -7.85 -19.11
CA ARG A 64 6.95 -8.99 -19.67
C ARG A 64 6.46 -9.35 -21.07
N GLN A 65 5.14 -9.38 -21.29
CA GLN A 65 4.56 -9.63 -22.62
C GLN A 65 4.91 -8.52 -23.62
N LEU A 66 4.91 -7.26 -23.19
CA LEU A 66 5.33 -6.14 -24.04
C LEU A 66 6.78 -6.26 -24.45
N ASP A 67 7.67 -6.56 -23.52
CA ASP A 67 9.10 -6.68 -23.80
C ASP A 67 9.39 -7.88 -24.71
N GLN A 68 8.70 -9.00 -24.51
CA GLN A 68 8.76 -10.15 -25.41
C GLN A 68 8.27 -9.79 -26.83
N LYS A 69 7.13 -9.09 -26.95
CA LYS A 69 6.60 -8.67 -28.25
C LYS A 69 7.52 -7.68 -28.97
N LYS A 70 8.15 -6.77 -28.24
CA LYS A 70 9.14 -5.84 -28.80
C LYS A 70 10.37 -6.59 -29.33
N ALA A 71 10.91 -7.52 -28.54
CA ALA A 71 12.03 -8.35 -28.97
C ALA A 71 11.71 -9.13 -30.25
N ASN A 72 10.55 -9.80 -30.29
CA ASN A 72 10.08 -10.51 -31.48
C ASN A 72 9.90 -9.57 -32.69
N LEU A 73 9.39 -8.36 -32.48
CA LEU A 73 9.24 -7.38 -33.56
C LEU A 73 10.59 -6.96 -34.15
N ASP A 74 11.58 -6.73 -33.30
CA ASP A 74 12.92 -6.33 -33.74
C ASP A 74 13.65 -7.47 -34.44
N GLU A 75 13.45 -8.72 -33.99
CA GLU A 75 13.93 -9.91 -34.69
C GLU A 75 13.30 -10.03 -36.09
N LEU A 76 11.96 -9.96 -36.18
CA LEU A 76 11.25 -10.03 -37.47
C LEU A 76 11.64 -8.91 -38.43
N LYS A 77 11.92 -7.70 -37.92
CA LYS A 77 12.43 -6.59 -38.76
C LYS A 77 13.80 -6.92 -39.33
N LYS A 78 14.73 -7.43 -38.51
CA LYS A 78 16.07 -7.84 -38.98
C LYS A 78 16.00 -8.97 -39.97
N GLU A 79 15.14 -9.97 -39.74
CA GLU A 79 14.92 -11.06 -40.68
C GLU A 79 14.36 -10.53 -42.01
N LYS A 80 13.38 -9.62 -41.97
CA LYS A 80 12.84 -8.98 -43.17
C LYS A 80 13.93 -8.24 -43.95
N GLU A 81 14.75 -7.43 -43.28
CA GLU A 81 15.86 -6.71 -43.92
C GLU A 81 16.86 -7.68 -44.54
N THR A 82 17.21 -8.75 -43.83
CA THR A 82 18.13 -9.79 -44.32
C THR A 82 17.55 -10.50 -45.55
N MET A 83 16.26 -10.84 -45.53
CA MET A 83 15.58 -11.47 -46.67
C MET A 83 15.48 -10.52 -47.87
N GLN A 84 15.21 -9.23 -47.64
CA GLN A 84 15.23 -8.22 -48.71
C GLN A 84 16.63 -8.11 -49.33
N GLN A 85 17.70 -8.06 -48.54
CA GLN A 85 19.07 -8.06 -49.06
C GLN A 85 19.38 -9.32 -49.87
N ARG A 86 18.95 -10.49 -49.39
CA ARG A 86 19.14 -11.76 -50.12
C ARG A 86 18.39 -11.77 -51.45
N LEU A 87 17.15 -11.28 -51.47
CA LEU A 87 16.35 -11.15 -52.69
C LEU A 87 16.98 -10.18 -53.70
N SER A 88 17.47 -9.02 -53.22
CA SER A 88 18.17 -8.05 -54.08
C SER A 88 19.47 -8.60 -54.66
N ASN A 89 20.17 -9.45 -53.91
CA ASN A 89 21.42 -10.10 -54.34
C ASN A 89 21.18 -11.46 -55.04
N TRP A 90 19.93 -11.85 -55.28
CA TRP A 90 19.63 -13.13 -55.93
C TRP A 90 19.98 -13.03 -57.42
N PRO A 91 20.98 -13.80 -57.90
CA PRO A 91 21.35 -13.77 -59.31
C PRO A 91 20.18 -14.33 -60.12
N THR A 92 19.60 -13.47 -60.96
CA THR A 92 18.64 -13.92 -61.97
C THR A 92 19.47 -14.70 -62.99
N GLN A 93 19.33 -16.02 -63.04
CA GLN A 93 19.87 -16.81 -64.14
C GLN A 93 19.08 -16.44 -65.40
N GLU A 94 19.64 -15.57 -66.23
CA GLU A 94 19.37 -15.53 -67.67
C GLU A 94 20.32 -16.49 -68.39
#